data_AF-A0AAE0GBK8-F1
#
_entry.id   AF-A0AAE0GBK8-F1
#
_cell.length_a   1.000
_cell.length_b   1.000
_cell.length_c   1.000
_cell.angle_alpha   90.00
_cell.angle_beta   90.00
_cell.angle_gamma   90.00
#
_symmetry.space_group_name_H-M   'P 1'
#
loop_
_entity.id
_entity.type
_entity.pdbx_description
1 polymer ?
#
loop_
_entity_poly.entity_id
_entity_poly.type
_entity_poly.pdbx_seq_one_letter_code
_entity_poly.pdbx_strand_id
1 'polypeptide(L)'
;MAFDISATEVEQKVQKSNLQYGGDHPNGTRIMFVNGEIDPWHVESVLDPTNMSDVSVLLVKGASHHTWEGKTLPCIALDNVACERRSAWH
;
A
#
# COMPACT_ATOMS: atom_id res chain seq x y z
N MET A 1 13.87 -3.81 -29.07
CA MET A 1 13.59 -3.71 -27.62
C MET A 1 14.09 -4.98 -26.94
N ALA A 2 14.46 -4.93 -25.65
CA ALA A 2 15.19 -6.02 -24.97
C ALA A 2 14.44 -7.36 -24.87
N PHE A 3 13.11 -7.37 -25.01
CA PHE A 3 12.26 -8.55 -24.76
C PHE A 3 11.25 -8.85 -25.87
N ASP A 4 11.28 -8.11 -26.99
CA ASP A 4 10.30 -8.24 -28.09
C ASP A 4 8.81 -8.10 -27.68
N ILE A 5 8.55 -7.39 -26.58
CA ILE A 5 7.19 -7.10 -26.09
C ILE A 5 6.77 -5.74 -26.63
N SER A 6 5.64 -5.68 -27.34
CA SER A 6 5.09 -4.43 -27.86
C SER A 6 4.46 -3.56 -26.75
N ALA A 7 4.40 -2.23 -26.97
CA ALA A 7 3.71 -1.34 -26.03
C ALA A 7 2.23 -1.71 -25.83
N THR A 8 1.56 -2.16 -26.90
CA THR A 8 0.19 -2.66 -26.84
C THR A 8 0.07 -3.91 -25.96
N GLU A 9 1.05 -4.81 -26.04
CA GLU A 9 1.05 -5.98 -25.16
C GLU A 9 1.23 -5.57 -23.69
N VAL A 10 2.12 -4.61 -23.39
CA VAL A 10 2.27 -4.06 -22.03
C VAL A 10 0.95 -3.49 -21.52
N GLU A 11 0.27 -2.66 -22.31
CA GLU A 11 -1.02 -2.08 -21.94
C GLU A 11 -2.08 -3.14 -21.64
N GLN A 12 -2.16 -4.19 -22.48
CA GLN A 12 -3.08 -5.31 -22.25
C GLN A 12 -2.77 -6.07 -20.94
N LYS A 13 -1.49 -6.22 -20.58
CA LYS A 13 -1.10 -6.86 -19.32
C LYS A 13 -1.43 -6.00 -18.11
N VAL A 14 -1.29 -4.67 -18.21
CA VAL A 14 -1.72 -3.73 -17.17
C VAL A 14 -3.22 -3.84 -16.95
N GLN A 15 -4.03 -3.79 -18.02
CA GLN A 15 -5.48 -3.95 -17.95
C GLN A 15 -5.88 -5.30 -17.33
N LYS A 16 -5.20 -6.39 -17.72
CA LYS A 16 -5.44 -7.72 -17.15
C LYS A 16 -5.14 -7.75 -15.64
N SER A 17 -4.05 -7.14 -15.20
CA SER A 17 -3.70 -7.05 -13.78
C SER A 17 -4.76 -6.28 -13.00
N ASN A 18 -5.18 -5.12 -13.52
CA ASN A 18 -6.21 -4.29 -12.88
C ASN A 18 -7.54 -5.03 -12.77
N LEU A 19 -7.97 -5.73 -13.82
CA LEU A 19 -9.20 -6.54 -13.78
C LEU A 19 -9.12 -7.67 -12.76
N GLN A 20 -7.97 -8.34 -12.64
CA GLN A 20 -7.79 -9.46 -11.74
C GLN A 20 -7.78 -9.03 -10.27
N TYR A 21 -7.07 -7.94 -9.96
CA TYR A 21 -6.78 -7.55 -8.57
C TYR A 21 -7.63 -6.37 -8.07
N GLY A 22 -8.30 -5.64 -8.95
CA GLY A 22 -9.14 -4.49 -8.62
C GLY A 22 -8.51 -3.12 -8.90
N GLY A 23 -7.26 -3.08 -9.39
CA GLY A 23 -6.56 -1.82 -9.67
C GLY A 23 -6.39 -0.99 -8.40
N ASP A 24 -6.89 0.24 -8.41
CA ASP A 24 -6.92 1.15 -7.26
C ASP A 24 -8.04 0.82 -6.25
N HIS A 25 -8.95 -0.09 -6.58
CA HIS A 25 -10.03 -0.60 -5.73
C HIS A 25 -9.88 -2.11 -5.54
N PRO A 26 -8.95 -2.56 -4.67
CA PRO A 26 -8.63 -3.97 -4.52
C PRO A 26 -9.85 -4.82 -4.15
N ASN A 27 -9.98 -5.99 -4.78
CA ASN A 27 -11.13 -6.89 -4.58
C ASN A 27 -11.10 -7.66 -3.24
N GLY A 28 -10.05 -7.51 -2.43
CA GLY A 28 -9.87 -8.27 -1.19
C GLY A 28 -10.52 -7.60 0.03
N THR A 29 -10.64 -8.36 1.11
CA THR A 29 -11.21 -7.88 2.39
C THR A 29 -10.20 -8.05 3.53
N ARG A 30 -10.33 -7.22 4.58
CA ARG A 30 -9.45 -7.20 5.75
C ARG A 30 -8.00 -6.89 5.38
N ILE A 31 -7.80 -5.87 4.55
CA ILE A 31 -6.49 -5.44 4.07
C ILE A 31 -6.08 -4.15 4.78
N MET A 32 -4.81 -4.07 5.19
CA MET A 32 -4.19 -2.82 5.65
C MET A 32 -3.03 -2.47 4.72
N PHE A 33 -3.17 -1.36 3.98
CA PHE A 33 -2.09 -0.80 3.19
C PHE A 33 -1.20 0.06 4.10
N VAL A 34 0.08 -0.28 4.21
CA VAL A 34 1.06 0.52 4.95
C VAL A 34 1.98 1.19 3.94
N ASN A 35 2.14 2.50 4.06
CA ASN A 35 2.91 3.32 3.14
C ASN A 35 3.90 4.19 3.92
N GLY A 36 5.09 4.41 3.35
CA GLY A 36 6.05 5.35 3.88
C GLY A 36 5.80 6.75 3.33
N GLU A 37 5.86 7.78 4.16
CA GLU A 37 5.65 9.17 3.71
C GLU A 37 6.69 9.64 2.68
N ILE A 38 7.92 9.15 2.76
CA ILE A 38 9.01 9.52 1.85
C ILE A 38 9.37 8.38 0.87
N ASP A 39 8.53 7.34 0.80
CA ASP A 39 8.68 6.27 -0.18
C ASP A 39 8.14 6.74 -1.54
N PRO A 40 8.96 6.83 -2.61
CA PRO A 40 8.47 7.25 -3.92
C PRO A 40 7.38 6.31 -4.46
N TRP A 41 7.30 5.07 -3.99
CA TRP A 41 6.30 4.11 -4.42
C TRP A 41 4.93 4.29 -3.76
N HIS A 42 4.82 5.14 -2.73
CA HIS A 42 3.55 5.32 -2.02
C HIS A 42 2.43 5.90 -2.88
N VAL A 43 2.76 6.62 -3.97
CA VAL A 43 1.78 7.17 -4.91
C VAL A 43 1.11 6.10 -5.77
N GLU A 44 1.74 4.93 -5.91
CA GLU A 44 1.22 3.77 -6.64
C GLU A 44 0.40 2.83 -5.73
N SER A 45 0.12 3.25 -4.49
CA SER A 45 -0.57 2.49 -3.46
C SER A 45 -1.96 3.07 -3.18
N VAL A 46 -2.73 2.40 -2.32
CA VAL A 46 -3.99 2.95 -1.78
C VAL A 46 -3.65 3.94 -0.68
N LEU A 47 -3.95 5.22 -0.90
CA LEU A 47 -3.74 6.31 0.05
C LEU A 47 -5.02 6.77 0.75
N ASP A 48 -6.18 6.50 0.15
CA ASP A 48 -7.50 6.90 0.66
C ASP A 48 -8.50 5.72 0.57
N PRO A 49 -8.96 5.16 1.71
CA PRO A 49 -9.91 4.07 1.74
C PRO A 49 -11.38 4.53 1.78
N THR A 50 -11.71 5.81 1.53
CA THR A 50 -13.06 6.38 1.73
C THR A 50 -14.21 5.57 1.09
N ASN A 51 -13.94 4.86 -0.01
CA ASN A 51 -14.94 4.03 -0.70
C ASN A 51 -14.72 2.51 -0.52
N MET A 52 -13.92 2.07 0.45
CA MET A 52 -13.52 0.67 0.64
C MET A 52 -13.70 0.24 2.10
N SER A 53 -14.85 -0.36 2.43
CA SER A 53 -15.25 -0.66 3.81
C SER A 53 -14.33 -1.64 4.56
N ASP A 54 -13.63 -2.52 3.85
CA ASP A 54 -12.76 -3.57 4.42
C ASP A 54 -11.26 -3.30 4.24
N VAL A 55 -10.93 -2.05 3.88
CA VAL A 55 -9.55 -1.59 3.66
C VAL A 55 -9.22 -0.47 4.64
N SER A 56 -8.02 -0.53 5.20
CA SER A 56 -7.45 0.55 6.01
C SER A 56 -6.10 0.96 5.46
N VAL A 57 -5.73 2.23 5.67
CA VAL A 57 -4.45 2.79 5.24
C VAL A 57 -3.70 3.34 6.43
N LEU A 58 -2.42 3.02 6.53
CA LEU A 58 -1.48 3.58 7.49
C LEU A 58 -0.34 4.28 6.75
N LEU A 59 -0.22 5.60 6.91
CA LEU A 59 0.91 6.37 6.41
C LEU A 59 1.93 6.59 7.55
N VAL A 60 3.11 5.99 7.42
CA VAL A 60 4.19 6.05 8.39
C VAL A 60 5.05 7.28 8.12
N LYS A 61 4.96 8.28 9.01
CA LYS A 61 5.69 9.55 8.89
C LYS A 61 7.20 9.36 8.85
N GLY A 62 7.87 10.03 7.92
CA GLY A 62 9.31 9.95 7.69
C GLY A 62 9.86 8.58 7.25
N ALA A 63 9.01 7.57 7.07
CA ALA A 63 9.44 6.24 6.65
C ALA A 63 9.61 6.17 5.13
N SER A 64 10.66 5.47 4.70
CA SER A 64 10.88 5.09 3.30
C SER A 64 10.34 3.68 3.04
N HIS A 65 10.65 3.13 1.88
CA HIS A 65 10.16 1.86 1.38
C HIS A 65 10.24 0.75 2.42
N HIS A 66 9.08 0.23 2.82
CA HIS A 66 8.84 -0.85 3.79
C HIS A 66 9.63 -0.81 5.11
N THR A 67 10.18 0.34 5.51
CA THR A 67 11.08 0.44 6.67
C THR A 67 10.42 0.15 8.03
N TRP A 68 9.08 0.04 8.06
CA TRP A 68 8.29 -0.40 9.20
C TRP A 68 8.40 -1.92 9.45
N GLU A 69 8.87 -2.69 8.48
CA GLU A 69 9.11 -4.12 8.63
C GLU A 69 10.43 -4.33 9.37
N GLY A 70 10.35 -4.76 10.63
CA GLY A 70 11.53 -5.08 11.45
C GLY A 70 11.96 -4.01 12.46
N LYS A 71 11.23 -2.90 12.57
CA LYS A 71 11.36 -1.94 13.68
C LYS A 71 10.04 -1.86 14.43
N THR A 72 10.07 -1.84 15.76
CA THR A 72 8.93 -1.35 16.53
C THR A 72 8.61 0.03 15.99
N LEU A 73 7.44 0.20 15.37
CA LEU A 73 7.00 1.50 14.87
C LEU A 73 7.11 2.50 16.04
N PRO A 74 8.02 3.49 15.98
CA PRO A 74 8.05 4.49 17.03
C PRO A 74 6.71 5.20 16.99
N CYS A 75 6.14 5.46 18.16
CA CYS A 75 4.85 6.13 18.33
C CYS A 75 4.79 7.56 17.72
N ILE A 76 5.88 8.01 17.08
CA ILE A 76 5.98 9.20 16.24
C ILE A 76 5.28 9.01 14.88
N ALA A 77 5.12 7.78 14.39
CA ALA A 77 4.52 7.50 13.09
C ALA A 77 2.99 7.30 13.13
N LEU A 78 2.39 7.34 14.31
CA LEU A 78 0.97 7.18 14.55
C LEU A 78 0.52 8.33 15.44
N ASP A 79 -0.63 8.96 15.16
CA ASP A 79 -1.26 9.84 16.15
C ASP A 79 -1.35 9.09 17.49
N ASN A 80 -0.99 9.76 18.60
CA ASN A 80 -0.72 9.20 19.92
C ASN A 80 -1.75 8.16 20.45
N VAL A 81 -2.97 8.16 19.91
CA VAL A 81 -4.07 7.24 20.26
C VAL A 81 -3.86 5.81 19.73
N ALA A 82 -3.11 5.60 18.66
CA ALA A 82 -2.88 4.27 18.07
C ALA A 82 -1.64 3.54 18.63
N CYS A 83 -0.76 4.25 19.34
CA CYS A 83 0.47 3.71 19.95
C CYS A 83 0.20 2.61 20.99
N GLU A 84 -0.87 2.72 21.79
CA GLU A 84 -1.09 1.80 22.91
C GLU A 84 -1.74 0.45 22.52
N ARG A 85 -2.20 0.26 21.28
CA ARG A 85 -3.10 -0.88 20.96
C ARG A 85 -2.69 -1.81 19.83
N ARG A 86 -1.56 -1.60 19.15
CA ARG A 86 -1.15 -2.51 18.07
C ARG A 86 0.35 -2.75 18.07
N SER A 87 0.80 -3.56 19.02
CA SER A 87 1.78 -4.59 18.68
C SER A 87 1.11 -5.47 17.61
N ALA A 88 1.35 -5.14 16.33
CA ALA A 88 0.97 -6.02 15.23
C ALA A 88 1.54 -7.42 15.55
N TRP A 89 0.70 -8.45 15.45
CA TRP A 89 0.94 -9.84 15.83
C TRP A 89 0.72 -10.20 17.31
N HIS A 90 -0.50 -10.04 17.83
CA HIS A 90 -1.15 -11.01 18.76
C HIS A 90 -2.68 -10.86 18.64
#